data_AF-A0A6A4CLS2-F1
#
_entry.id   AF-A0A6A4CLS2-F1
#
_cell.length_a   1.000
_cell.length_b   1.000
_cell.length_c   1.000
_cell.angle_alpha   90.00
_cell.angle_beta   90.00
_cell.angle_gamma   90.00
#
_symmetry.space_group_name_H-M   'P 1'
#
loop_
_entity.id
_entity.type
_entity.pdbx_description
1 polymer ?
#
loop_
_entity_poly.entity_id
_entity_poly.type
_entity_poly.pdbx_seq_one_letter_code
_entity_poly.pdbx_strand_id
1 'polypeptide(L)'
;MNASFIALLVVLVFVAGAEARVASDRNNLLRTEVTARYPTGGTATITTTRLLRSYEVAGGATTSHDEDRVNVLAMSTISEKVSSSTQYLTNKVMLALNKDPDEAFKALRLHTSGAKIDKPTFLQWMQHVEKYRAEKGFYSFSDLRVFELLRASKSDEELVALFQALRRLPGKKDFANQMERFLFESSVPSHKLLIKAWLKSGQTPADTFYILNLRDARFEGNQKFLQWLRFTEEYKASVRGGKHSDLRTYNFLMRERPLELDLYFATLFQWVRQTPDLKKVGENLQTYLFQSWVSRGSSPKSIGSLLAIPDGNYVLMLPKDDARYKALEAYTIYYAAERSGQTAKKAVTDLFAMDKRVEALAAAMKS
;
A
#
# COMPACT_ATOMS: atom_id res chain seq x y z
N MET A 1 42.68 -11.20 10.32
CA MET A 1 41.29 -11.09 10.80
C MET A 1 40.78 -9.72 10.39
N ASN A 2 39.98 -9.66 9.32
CA ASN A 2 39.64 -8.41 8.66
C ASN A 2 38.50 -7.69 9.37
N ALA A 3 38.61 -6.36 9.50
CA ALA A 3 37.67 -5.47 10.19
C ALA A 3 36.21 -5.59 9.72
N SER A 4 35.97 -6.11 8.52
CA SER A 4 34.62 -6.40 8.00
C SER A 4 33.88 -7.49 8.78
N PHE A 5 34.57 -8.39 9.48
CA PHE A 5 33.92 -9.45 10.27
C PHE A 5 33.41 -8.94 11.63
N ILE A 6 34.06 -7.92 12.20
CA ILE A 6 33.65 -7.32 13.49
C ILE A 6 32.42 -6.43 13.29
N ALA A 7 32.34 -5.70 12.17
CA ALA A 7 31.17 -4.87 11.85
C ALA A 7 29.89 -5.71 11.66
N LEU A 8 29.99 -6.89 11.03
CA LEU A 8 28.82 -7.76 10.82
C LEU A 8 28.31 -8.38 12.12
N LEU A 9 29.21 -8.66 13.08
CA LEU A 9 28.87 -9.24 14.38
C LEU A 9 28.23 -8.21 15.33
N VAL A 10 28.63 -6.94 15.25
CA VAL A 10 28.00 -5.86 16.03
C VAL A 10 26.57 -5.56 15.54
N VAL A 11 26.31 -5.60 14.23
CA VAL A 11 24.95 -5.38 13.69
C VAL A 11 24.00 -6.51 14.07
N LEU A 12 24.46 -7.77 14.07
CA LEU A 12 23.63 -8.92 14.47
C LEU A 12 23.26 -8.90 15.96
N VAL A 13 24.14 -8.44 16.84
CA VAL A 13 23.85 -8.31 18.28
C VAL A 13 22.82 -7.20 18.55
N PHE A 14 22.83 -6.10 17.79
CA PHE A 14 21.84 -5.03 17.93
C PHE A 14 20.44 -5.42 17.42
N VAL A 15 20.35 -6.22 16.35
CA VAL A 15 19.05 -6.70 15.83
C VAL A 15 18.42 -7.72 16.80
N ALA A 16 19.21 -8.65 17.34
CA ALA A 16 18.72 -9.61 18.34
C ALA A 16 18.30 -8.94 19.66
N GLY A 17 19.00 -7.88 20.08
CA GLY A 17 18.64 -7.10 21.28
C GLY A 17 17.37 -6.27 21.12
N ALA A 18 17.06 -5.80 19.90
CA ALA A 18 15.83 -5.06 19.61
C ALA A 18 14.59 -5.98 19.59
N GLU A 19 14.72 -7.17 19.00
CA GLU A 19 13.62 -8.16 18.95
C GLU A 19 13.25 -8.69 20.34
N ALA A 20 14.24 -8.90 21.22
CA ALA A 20 13.99 -9.31 22.61
C ALA A 20 13.26 -8.22 23.43
N ARG A 21 13.54 -6.94 23.20
CA ARG A 21 12.85 -5.81 23.86
C ARG A 21 11.40 -5.67 23.40
N VAL A 22 11.14 -5.82 22.10
CA VAL A 22 9.77 -5.74 21.54
C VAL A 22 8.90 -6.92 22.02
N ALA A 23 9.47 -8.11 22.17
CA ALA A 23 8.76 -9.27 22.72
C ALA A 23 8.46 -9.11 24.23
N SER A 24 9.40 -8.53 25.00
CA SER A 24 9.20 -8.23 26.42
C SER A 24 8.12 -7.16 26.65
N ASP A 25 8.09 -6.11 25.84
CA ASP A 25 7.10 -5.03 25.94
C ASP A 25 5.69 -5.51 25.55
N ARG A 26 5.56 -6.42 24.57
CA ARG A 26 4.27 -7.07 24.25
C ARG A 26 3.73 -7.92 25.41
N ASN A 27 4.60 -8.68 26.07
CA ASN A 27 4.17 -9.52 27.19
C ASN A 27 3.79 -8.69 28.42
N ASN A 28 4.44 -7.53 28.65
CA ASN A 28 4.07 -6.61 29.72
C ASN A 28 2.74 -5.89 29.42
N LEU A 29 2.46 -5.51 28.17
CA LEU A 29 1.17 -4.91 27.80
C LEU A 29 0.00 -5.89 27.98
N LEU A 30 0.17 -7.15 27.59
CA LEU A 30 -0.85 -8.20 27.78
C LEU A 30 -1.08 -8.54 29.26
N ARG A 31 -0.07 -8.38 30.12
CA ARG A 31 -0.22 -8.58 31.57
C ARG A 31 -0.93 -7.44 32.28
N THR A 32 -0.90 -6.23 31.70
CA THR A 32 -1.46 -5.04 32.33
C THR A 32 -2.96 -4.87 32.05
N GLU A 33 -3.48 -5.42 30.94
CA GLU A 33 -4.91 -5.36 30.59
C GLU A 33 -5.81 -6.35 31.36
N VAL A 34 -5.26 -7.33 32.10
CA VAL A 34 -6.05 -8.33 32.86
C VAL A 34 -6.36 -7.89 34.30
N THR A 35 -5.91 -6.71 34.73
CA THR A 35 -6.17 -6.19 36.08
C THR A 35 -6.71 -4.76 36.06
N ALA A 36 -7.93 -4.58 35.54
CA ALA A 36 -8.75 -3.41 35.81
C ALA A 36 -10.11 -3.84 36.37
N ARG A 37 -10.30 -3.54 37.66
CA ARG A 37 -11.48 -3.80 38.48
C ARG A 37 -12.71 -3.03 37.98
N TYR A 38 -13.88 -3.67 38.00
CA TYR A 38 -15.18 -3.02 38.10
C TYR A 38 -15.88 -3.47 39.39
N PRO A 39 -16.45 -2.56 40.21
CA PRO A 39 -17.17 -2.93 41.42
C PRO A 39 -18.69 -3.08 41.20
N THR A 40 -19.20 -4.21 41.72
CA THR A 40 -20.47 -4.44 42.45
C THR A 40 -21.82 -3.98 41.90
N GLY A 41 -22.76 -4.94 41.83
CA GLY A 41 -24.15 -4.76 42.27
C GLY A 41 -25.19 -5.52 41.45
N GLY A 42 -25.79 -6.58 42.01
CA GLY A 42 -27.01 -7.18 41.46
C GLY A 42 -27.15 -8.70 41.66
N THR A 43 -27.53 -9.11 42.86
CA THR A 43 -27.97 -10.47 43.20
C THR A 43 -29.32 -10.79 42.55
N ALA A 44 -29.42 -11.90 41.82
CA ALA A 44 -30.68 -12.59 41.58
C ALA A 44 -30.43 -14.10 41.42
N THR A 45 -30.57 -14.80 42.53
CA THR A 45 -30.78 -16.24 42.64
C THR A 45 -32.12 -16.59 41.98
N ILE A 46 -32.17 -17.56 41.08
CA ILE A 46 -33.44 -18.18 40.68
C ILE A 46 -33.38 -19.68 40.96
N THR A 47 -34.03 -20.00 42.08
CA THR A 47 -34.45 -21.33 42.51
C THR A 47 -35.47 -21.90 41.52
N THR A 48 -35.33 -23.19 41.27
CA THR A 48 -36.23 -24.05 40.51
C THR A 48 -37.63 -24.10 41.14
N THR A 49 -38.68 -23.84 40.37
CA THR A 49 -40.00 -24.44 40.64
C THR A 49 -40.72 -24.79 39.34
N ARG A 50 -41.10 -26.05 39.30
CA ARG A 50 -41.72 -26.85 38.25
C ARG A 50 -43.24 -26.74 38.40
N LEU A 51 -43.97 -26.46 37.32
CA LEU A 51 -45.39 -26.84 37.20
C LEU A 51 -45.68 -27.33 35.77
N LEU A 52 -46.20 -28.56 35.73
CA LEU A 52 -46.58 -29.37 34.58
C LEU A 52 -48.08 -29.19 34.26
N ARG A 53 -48.43 -29.21 32.97
CA ARG A 53 -49.66 -29.79 32.38
C ARG A 53 -49.48 -29.79 30.84
N SER A 54 -49.08 -30.91 30.21
CA SER A 54 -49.81 -32.11 29.78
C SER A 54 -50.82 -31.89 28.63
N TYR A 55 -50.49 -32.40 27.43
CA TYR A 55 -51.18 -33.56 26.86
C TYR A 55 -50.30 -34.26 25.81
N GLU A 56 -50.49 -35.57 25.71
CA GLU A 56 -49.70 -36.58 25.03
C GLU A 56 -50.09 -36.75 23.56
N VAL A 57 -49.13 -37.14 22.69
CA VAL A 57 -49.29 -38.24 21.71
C VAL A 57 -47.92 -38.94 21.54
N ALA A 58 -47.99 -40.25 21.30
CA ALA A 58 -47.07 -41.31 21.66
C ALA A 58 -45.80 -41.54 20.81
N GLY A 59 -44.75 -41.98 21.51
CA GLY A 59 -43.81 -43.07 21.17
C GLY A 59 -42.75 -42.80 20.09
N GLY A 60 -41.45 -43.00 20.29
CA GLY A 60 -40.64 -43.45 21.41
C GLY A 60 -39.18 -43.64 20.93
N ALA A 61 -38.20 -43.32 21.79
CA ALA A 61 -36.74 -43.60 21.73
C ALA A 61 -35.95 -43.07 20.50
N THR A 62 -34.75 -42.46 20.58
CA THR A 62 -33.75 -42.18 21.62
C THR A 62 -32.73 -41.17 21.05
N THR A 63 -32.26 -40.25 21.89
CA THR A 63 -30.91 -39.64 21.97
C THR A 63 -30.25 -38.88 20.79
N SER A 64 -29.91 -37.62 21.14
CA SER A 64 -28.67 -36.84 20.86
C SER A 64 -28.36 -36.31 19.46
N HIS A 65 -28.18 -34.97 19.43
CA HIS A 65 -27.17 -34.18 18.68
C HIS A 65 -26.81 -34.62 17.26
N ASP A 66 -27.18 -33.81 16.26
CA ASP A 66 -26.51 -33.72 14.96
C ASP A 66 -27.03 -32.49 14.17
N GLU A 67 -26.29 -31.38 14.17
CA GLU A 67 -26.48 -30.28 13.20
C GLU A 67 -25.76 -30.55 11.85
N ASP A 68 -25.14 -31.72 11.67
CA ASP A 68 -24.39 -32.07 10.45
C ASP A 68 -25.22 -32.74 9.34
N ARG A 69 -26.54 -32.87 9.49
CA ARG A 69 -27.37 -33.66 8.56
C ARG A 69 -28.16 -32.85 7.53
N VAL A 70 -28.26 -31.54 7.67
CA VAL A 70 -29.02 -30.71 6.71
C VAL A 70 -28.30 -30.59 5.36
N ASN A 71 -26.96 -30.76 5.32
CA ASN A 71 -26.17 -30.60 4.10
C ASN A 71 -26.00 -31.90 3.28
N VAL A 72 -26.29 -33.06 3.86
CA VAL A 72 -26.13 -34.36 3.18
C VAL A 72 -27.34 -34.69 2.31
N LEU A 73 -28.54 -34.25 2.71
CA LEU A 73 -29.78 -34.55 1.99
C LEU A 73 -29.93 -33.72 0.69
N ALA A 74 -29.36 -32.52 0.64
CA ALA A 74 -29.35 -31.71 -0.58
C ALA A 74 -28.43 -32.26 -1.69
N MET A 75 -27.43 -33.08 -1.30
CA MET A 75 -26.48 -33.72 -2.22
C MET A 75 -27.00 -35.04 -2.82
N SER A 76 -27.94 -35.73 -2.16
CA SER A 76 -28.41 -37.04 -2.65
C SER A 76 -29.33 -36.92 -3.88
N THR A 77 -30.11 -35.85 -4.00
CA THR A 77 -30.97 -35.59 -5.17
C THR A 77 -30.23 -35.04 -6.39
N ILE A 78 -28.99 -34.55 -6.23
CA ILE A 78 -28.14 -34.11 -7.35
C ILE A 78 -27.34 -35.30 -7.90
N SER A 79 -27.14 -36.35 -7.11
CA SER A 79 -26.31 -37.51 -7.45
C SER A 79 -26.85 -38.40 -8.58
N GLU A 80 -28.14 -38.32 -8.93
CA GLU A 80 -28.73 -39.20 -9.96
C GLU A 80 -28.51 -38.73 -11.41
N LYS A 81 -27.92 -37.54 -11.65
CA LYS A 81 -27.57 -37.08 -13.01
C LYS A 81 -26.18 -36.44 -13.11
N VAL A 82 -25.22 -36.91 -12.31
CA VAL A 82 -23.82 -36.47 -12.42
C VAL A 82 -23.13 -37.25 -13.54
N SER A 83 -22.92 -36.58 -14.67
CA SER A 83 -22.20 -37.11 -15.84
C SER A 83 -20.77 -37.52 -15.47
N SER A 84 -20.32 -38.70 -15.93
CA SER A 84 -19.00 -39.29 -15.67
C SER A 84 -17.80 -38.36 -15.96
N SER A 85 -18.00 -37.37 -16.85
CA SER A 85 -17.01 -36.33 -17.14
C SER A 85 -16.71 -35.42 -15.94
N THR A 86 -17.68 -35.16 -15.06
CA THR A 86 -17.45 -34.34 -13.86
C THR A 86 -16.66 -35.10 -12.79
N GLN A 87 -16.95 -36.38 -12.56
CA GLN A 87 -16.20 -37.25 -11.64
C GLN A 87 -14.75 -37.49 -12.06
N TYR A 88 -14.47 -37.64 -13.36
CA TYR A 88 -13.11 -37.75 -13.88
C TYR A 88 -12.30 -36.45 -13.68
N LEU A 89 -12.92 -35.29 -13.91
CA LEU A 89 -12.32 -34.00 -13.66
C LEU A 89 -12.04 -33.81 -12.16
N THR A 90 -12.93 -34.25 -11.28
CA THR A 90 -12.71 -34.23 -9.83
C THR A 90 -11.53 -35.12 -9.41
N ASN A 91 -11.41 -36.35 -9.90
CA ASN A 91 -10.32 -37.25 -9.54
C ASN A 91 -8.95 -36.74 -10.00
N LYS A 92 -8.84 -36.21 -11.23
CA LYS A 92 -7.59 -35.67 -11.75
C LYS A 92 -7.14 -34.42 -10.99
N VAL A 93 -8.08 -33.55 -10.64
CA VAL A 93 -7.80 -32.38 -9.79
C VAL A 93 -7.31 -32.86 -8.41
N MET A 94 -8.02 -33.78 -7.75
CA MET A 94 -7.62 -34.29 -6.44
C MET A 94 -6.22 -34.92 -6.44
N LEU A 95 -5.87 -35.69 -7.49
CA LEU A 95 -4.53 -36.25 -7.65
C LEU A 95 -3.46 -35.16 -7.85
N ALA A 96 -3.78 -34.07 -8.55
CA ALA A 96 -2.86 -32.95 -8.70
C ALA A 96 -2.63 -32.21 -7.38
N LEU A 97 -3.66 -32.07 -6.54
CA LEU A 97 -3.57 -31.40 -5.23
C LEU A 97 -2.90 -32.24 -4.12
N ASN A 98 -2.41 -33.44 -4.44
CA ASN A 98 -1.53 -34.21 -3.55
C ASN A 98 -0.04 -33.90 -3.76
N LYS A 99 0.30 -33.07 -4.75
CA LYS A 99 1.66 -32.72 -5.13
C LYS A 99 2.11 -31.41 -4.49
N ASP A 100 3.38 -31.06 -4.61
CA ASP A 100 3.80 -29.69 -4.31
C ASP A 100 3.08 -28.68 -5.25
N PRO A 101 2.96 -27.40 -4.85
CA PRO A 101 2.14 -26.46 -5.61
C PRO A 101 2.65 -26.19 -7.04
N ASP A 102 3.96 -26.29 -7.27
CA ASP A 102 4.59 -26.11 -8.58
C ASP A 102 4.16 -27.24 -9.54
N GLU A 103 4.24 -28.48 -9.09
CA GLU A 103 3.76 -29.64 -9.85
C GLU A 103 2.25 -29.64 -10.04
N ALA A 104 1.50 -29.25 -9.01
CA ALA A 104 0.05 -29.12 -9.10
C ALA A 104 -0.35 -28.10 -10.18
N PHE A 105 0.33 -26.95 -10.24
CA PHE A 105 0.09 -25.91 -11.25
C PHE A 105 0.28 -26.46 -12.68
N LYS A 106 1.31 -27.30 -12.88
CA LYS A 106 1.57 -27.97 -14.15
C LYS A 106 0.52 -29.03 -14.48
N ALA A 107 0.19 -29.89 -13.52
CA ALA A 107 -0.78 -30.98 -13.68
C ALA A 107 -2.20 -30.47 -14.01
N LEU A 108 -2.58 -29.32 -13.44
CA LEU A 108 -3.82 -28.60 -13.71
C LEU A 108 -3.79 -27.77 -15.01
N ARG A 109 -2.68 -27.79 -15.75
CA ARG A 109 -2.49 -27.07 -17.02
C ARG A 109 -2.67 -25.55 -16.90
N LEU A 110 -2.43 -24.98 -15.72
CA LEU A 110 -2.53 -23.53 -15.50
C LEU A 110 -1.38 -22.75 -16.18
N HIS A 111 -0.28 -23.44 -16.48
CA HIS A 111 0.89 -22.93 -17.21
C HIS A 111 0.70 -22.81 -18.72
N THR A 112 -0.42 -23.25 -19.29
CA THR A 112 -0.61 -23.26 -20.74
C THR A 112 -0.71 -21.83 -21.29
N SER A 113 0.24 -21.43 -22.13
CA SER A 113 0.30 -20.10 -22.74
C SER A 113 -0.88 -19.85 -23.68
N GLY A 114 -1.44 -18.64 -23.65
CA GLY A 114 -2.57 -18.22 -24.49
C GLY A 114 -3.92 -18.85 -24.14
N ALA A 115 -3.96 -19.85 -23.25
CA ALA A 115 -5.20 -20.37 -22.69
C ALA A 115 -5.69 -19.45 -21.55
N LYS A 116 -6.94 -19.02 -21.63
CA LYS A 116 -7.60 -18.27 -20.55
C LYS A 116 -7.55 -19.09 -19.26
N ILE A 117 -7.21 -18.44 -18.15
CA ILE A 117 -7.23 -19.09 -16.84
C ILE A 117 -8.66 -19.51 -16.51
N ASP A 118 -8.85 -20.82 -16.32
CA ASP A 118 -10.06 -21.36 -15.72
C ASP A 118 -10.12 -20.96 -14.24
N LYS A 119 -11.06 -20.07 -13.90
CA LYS A 119 -11.13 -19.47 -12.56
C LYS A 119 -11.40 -20.50 -11.45
N PRO A 120 -12.35 -21.44 -11.60
CA PRO A 120 -12.56 -22.48 -10.59
C PRO A 120 -11.30 -23.31 -10.32
N THR A 121 -10.63 -23.79 -11.38
CA THR A 121 -9.40 -24.58 -11.24
C THR A 121 -8.28 -23.77 -10.59
N PHE A 122 -8.11 -22.50 -10.97
CA PHE A 122 -7.12 -21.62 -10.34
C PHE A 122 -7.40 -21.39 -8.86
N LEU A 123 -8.66 -21.21 -8.47
CA LEU A 123 -9.03 -21.03 -7.06
C LEU A 123 -8.79 -22.30 -6.24
N GLN A 124 -9.03 -23.49 -6.80
CA GLN A 124 -8.68 -24.76 -6.15
C GLN A 124 -7.16 -24.90 -5.96
N TRP A 125 -6.37 -24.54 -6.98
CA TRP A 125 -4.92 -24.52 -6.85
C TRP A 125 -4.44 -23.51 -5.80
N MET A 126 -5.05 -22.33 -5.70
CA MET A 126 -4.75 -21.36 -4.66
C MET A 126 -5.07 -21.88 -3.25
N GLN A 127 -6.20 -22.57 -3.07
CA GLN A 127 -6.52 -23.23 -1.79
C GLN A 127 -5.48 -24.29 -1.42
N HIS A 128 -4.98 -25.02 -2.41
CA HIS A 128 -3.88 -25.96 -2.20
C HIS A 128 -2.58 -25.26 -1.77
N VAL A 129 -2.21 -24.15 -2.42
CA VAL A 129 -1.07 -23.32 -1.99
C VAL A 129 -1.23 -22.88 -0.52
N GLU A 130 -2.43 -22.43 -0.14
CA GLU A 130 -2.75 -22.01 1.24
C GLU A 130 -2.60 -23.16 2.24
N LYS A 131 -3.13 -24.35 1.91
CA LYS A 131 -2.97 -25.56 2.73
C LYS A 131 -1.50 -25.97 2.85
N TYR A 132 -0.77 -25.99 1.74
CA TYR A 132 0.65 -26.33 1.71
C TYR A 132 1.48 -25.38 2.61
N ARG A 133 1.21 -24.07 2.54
CA ARG A 133 1.84 -23.07 3.42
C ARG A 133 1.49 -23.27 4.89
N ALA A 134 0.25 -23.66 5.20
CA ALA A 134 -0.17 -23.93 6.57
C ALA A 134 0.56 -25.15 7.17
N GLU A 135 0.82 -26.18 6.37
CA GLU A 135 1.52 -27.40 6.80
C GLU A 135 3.04 -27.26 6.83
N LYS A 136 3.63 -26.55 5.85
CA LYS A 136 5.09 -26.47 5.64
C LYS A 136 5.70 -25.14 6.06
N GLY A 137 4.88 -24.19 6.51
CA GLY A 137 5.28 -22.82 6.84
C GLY A 137 5.10 -21.85 5.67
N PHE A 138 4.80 -20.58 5.99
CA PHE A 138 4.44 -19.55 5.00
C PHE A 138 5.46 -19.37 3.87
N TYR A 139 6.76 -19.43 4.21
CA TYR A 139 7.84 -19.25 3.24
C TYR A 139 8.11 -20.46 2.35
N SER A 140 7.44 -21.59 2.57
CA SER A 140 7.61 -22.79 1.75
C SER A 140 7.14 -22.59 0.29
N PHE A 141 6.26 -21.61 0.05
CA PHE A 141 5.82 -21.24 -1.29
C PHE A 141 5.43 -19.75 -1.33
N SER A 142 6.34 -18.86 -1.73
CA SER A 142 6.11 -17.41 -1.62
C SER A 142 5.03 -16.88 -2.58
N ASP A 143 4.47 -15.70 -2.29
CA ASP A 143 3.59 -15.00 -3.23
C ASP A 143 4.32 -14.61 -4.51
N LEU A 144 5.62 -14.30 -4.41
CA LEU A 144 6.46 -14.06 -5.59
C LEU A 144 6.50 -15.30 -6.49
N ARG A 145 6.59 -16.50 -5.92
CA ARG A 145 6.57 -17.75 -6.70
C ARG A 145 5.24 -17.95 -7.43
N VAL A 146 4.11 -17.64 -6.79
CA VAL A 146 2.78 -17.65 -7.44
C VAL A 146 2.77 -16.67 -8.63
N PHE A 147 3.27 -15.45 -8.42
CA PHE A 147 3.35 -14.44 -9.46
C PHE A 147 4.21 -14.89 -10.64
N GLU A 148 5.40 -15.45 -10.39
CA GLU A 148 6.32 -15.94 -11.43
C GLU A 148 5.67 -17.03 -12.31
N LEU A 149 4.95 -17.98 -11.69
CA LEU A 149 4.25 -19.04 -12.43
C LEU A 149 3.17 -18.50 -13.36
N LEU A 150 2.41 -17.51 -12.88
CA LEU A 150 1.40 -16.84 -13.68
C LEU A 150 2.05 -16.01 -14.79
N ARG A 151 3.10 -15.25 -14.47
CA ARG A 151 3.82 -14.37 -15.39
C ARG A 151 4.46 -15.15 -16.54
N ALA A 152 4.94 -16.35 -16.29
CA ALA A 152 5.59 -17.20 -17.29
C ALA A 152 4.67 -17.62 -18.45
N SER A 153 3.35 -17.53 -18.29
CA SER A 153 2.39 -18.06 -19.28
C SER A 153 1.25 -17.11 -19.66
N LYS A 154 1.14 -15.94 -19.01
CA LYS A 154 -0.01 -15.02 -19.17
C LYS A 154 0.44 -13.63 -19.58
N SER A 155 -0.39 -12.97 -20.39
CA SER A 155 -0.17 -11.57 -20.75
C SER A 155 -0.47 -10.64 -19.58
N ASP A 156 0.05 -9.41 -19.62
CA ASP A 156 -0.18 -8.41 -18.58
C ASP A 156 -1.68 -8.10 -18.45
N GLU A 157 -2.43 -8.09 -19.56
CA GLU A 157 -3.88 -7.89 -19.59
C GLU A 157 -4.63 -9.01 -18.86
N GLU A 158 -4.23 -10.27 -19.07
CA GLU A 158 -4.82 -11.42 -18.40
C GLU A 158 -4.54 -11.38 -16.90
N LEU A 159 -3.31 -11.02 -16.51
CA LEU A 159 -2.90 -10.89 -15.12
C LEU A 159 -3.65 -9.75 -14.41
N VAL A 160 -3.76 -8.58 -15.03
CA VAL A 160 -4.57 -7.47 -14.49
C VAL A 160 -6.02 -7.90 -14.30
N ALA A 161 -6.62 -8.57 -15.29
CA ALA A 161 -8.01 -9.04 -15.18
C ALA A 161 -8.18 -10.08 -14.06
N LEU A 162 -7.22 -10.99 -13.90
CA LEU A 162 -7.22 -11.98 -12.83
C LEU A 162 -7.12 -11.31 -11.45
N PHE A 163 -6.13 -10.43 -11.25
CA PHE A 163 -5.90 -9.80 -9.95
C PHE A 163 -7.06 -8.88 -9.54
N GLN A 164 -7.66 -8.18 -10.50
CA GLN A 164 -8.89 -7.41 -10.27
C GLN A 164 -10.09 -8.28 -9.90
N ALA A 165 -10.18 -9.51 -10.43
CA ALA A 165 -11.21 -10.46 -10.02
C ALA A 165 -10.95 -11.00 -8.61
N LEU A 166 -9.70 -11.38 -8.30
CA LEU A 166 -9.31 -11.84 -6.97
C LEU A 166 -9.56 -10.78 -5.89
N ARG A 167 -9.26 -9.51 -6.18
CA ARG A 167 -9.50 -8.39 -5.26
C ARG A 167 -10.94 -8.32 -4.74
N ARG A 168 -11.91 -8.75 -5.55
CA ARG A 168 -13.35 -8.71 -5.21
C ARG A 168 -13.80 -9.89 -4.33
N LEU A 169 -12.94 -10.89 -4.15
CA LEU A 169 -13.24 -12.04 -3.31
C LEU A 169 -12.97 -11.71 -1.83
N PRO A 170 -13.81 -12.19 -0.90
CA PRO A 170 -13.57 -12.04 0.53
C PRO A 170 -12.17 -12.55 0.92
N GLY A 171 -11.43 -11.76 1.70
CA GLY A 171 -10.11 -12.13 2.21
C GLY A 171 -8.98 -12.19 1.17
N LYS A 172 -9.20 -11.78 -0.09
CA LYS A 172 -8.16 -11.82 -1.15
C LYS A 172 -7.66 -10.45 -1.60
N LYS A 173 -8.12 -9.36 -0.96
CA LYS A 173 -7.73 -7.98 -1.30
C LYS A 173 -6.21 -7.77 -1.20
N ASP A 174 -5.59 -8.18 -0.10
CA ASP A 174 -4.16 -7.92 0.13
C ASP A 174 -3.26 -8.76 -0.78
N PHE A 175 -3.63 -10.02 -1.01
CA PHE A 175 -2.97 -10.85 -2.01
C PHE A 175 -3.06 -10.22 -3.41
N ALA A 176 -4.23 -9.73 -3.81
CA ALA A 176 -4.39 -9.03 -5.08
C ALA A 176 -3.56 -7.74 -5.16
N ASN A 177 -3.50 -6.94 -4.08
CA ASN A 177 -2.61 -5.77 -4.00
C ASN A 177 -1.16 -6.16 -4.27
N GLN A 178 -0.70 -7.22 -3.61
CA GLN A 178 0.66 -7.73 -3.74
C GLN A 178 0.96 -8.19 -5.16
N MET A 179 0.02 -8.88 -5.82
CA MET A 179 0.16 -9.32 -7.21
C MET A 179 0.18 -8.14 -8.20
N GLU A 180 -0.70 -7.15 -8.01
CA GLU A 180 -0.71 -5.92 -8.82
C GLU A 180 0.59 -5.14 -8.67
N ARG A 181 1.15 -5.08 -7.46
CA ARG A 181 2.45 -4.48 -7.19
C ARG A 181 3.58 -5.21 -7.91
N PHE A 182 3.64 -6.54 -7.84
CA PHE A 182 4.65 -7.31 -8.57
C PHE A 182 4.54 -7.11 -10.08
N LEU A 183 3.32 -7.09 -10.61
CA LEU A 183 3.09 -6.82 -12.03
C LEU A 183 3.57 -5.42 -12.42
N PHE A 184 3.26 -4.42 -11.60
CA PHE A 184 3.73 -3.05 -11.75
C PHE A 184 5.26 -2.97 -11.77
N GLU A 185 5.94 -3.71 -10.89
CA GLU A 185 7.40 -3.73 -10.82
C GLU A 185 8.05 -4.52 -11.96
N SER A 186 7.32 -5.45 -12.59
CA SER A 186 7.85 -6.32 -13.62
C SER A 186 8.02 -5.68 -15.00
N SER A 187 7.21 -4.66 -15.36
CA SER A 187 7.24 -4.08 -16.71
C SER A 187 6.65 -2.67 -16.74
N VAL A 188 7.18 -1.80 -17.61
CA VAL A 188 6.58 -0.47 -17.89
C VAL A 188 5.22 -0.58 -18.61
N PRO A 189 5.01 -1.51 -19.57
CA PRO A 189 3.70 -1.69 -20.20
C PRO A 189 2.57 -1.98 -19.22
N SER A 190 2.84 -2.71 -18.12
CA SER A 190 1.83 -3.04 -17.13
C SER A 190 1.30 -1.82 -16.38
N HIS A 191 2.08 -0.74 -16.27
CA HIS A 191 1.68 0.49 -15.55
C HIS A 191 0.39 1.06 -16.14
N LYS A 192 0.33 1.18 -17.48
CA LYS A 192 -0.83 1.73 -18.19
C LYS A 192 -2.06 0.82 -18.06
N LEU A 193 -1.86 -0.49 -18.04
CA LEU A 193 -2.94 -1.46 -17.86
C LEU A 193 -3.53 -1.39 -16.45
N LEU A 194 -2.65 -1.33 -15.44
CA LEU A 194 -3.04 -1.20 -14.04
C LEU A 194 -3.75 0.13 -13.77
N ILE A 195 -3.21 1.26 -14.26
CA ILE A 195 -3.87 2.59 -14.15
C ILE A 195 -5.29 2.54 -14.70
N LYS A 196 -5.48 2.01 -15.93
CA LYS A 196 -6.81 1.84 -16.53
C LYS A 196 -7.72 0.96 -15.69
N ALA A 197 -7.21 -0.15 -15.15
CA ALA A 197 -7.98 -1.07 -14.33
C ALA A 197 -8.39 -0.45 -12.98
N TRP A 198 -7.49 0.28 -12.34
CA TRP A 198 -7.74 1.02 -11.10
C TRP A 198 -8.81 2.10 -11.30
N LEU A 199 -8.71 2.89 -12.37
CA LEU A 199 -9.74 3.88 -12.73
C LEU A 199 -11.10 3.22 -12.99
N LYS A 200 -11.12 2.11 -13.74
CA LYS A 200 -12.35 1.38 -14.07
C LYS A 200 -13.02 0.78 -12.83
N SER A 201 -12.22 0.23 -11.93
CA SER A 201 -12.68 -0.39 -10.67
C SER A 201 -13.01 0.61 -9.58
N GLY A 202 -12.74 1.90 -9.79
CA GLY A 202 -13.03 2.95 -8.83
C GLY A 202 -12.06 2.98 -7.65
N GLN A 203 -10.85 2.43 -7.81
CA GLN A 203 -9.80 2.61 -6.81
C GLN A 203 -9.44 4.09 -6.71
N THR A 204 -9.21 4.55 -5.48
CA THR A 204 -8.86 5.94 -5.18
C THR A 204 -7.34 6.14 -5.20
N PRO A 205 -6.85 7.39 -5.26
CA PRO A 205 -5.43 7.68 -5.03
C PRO A 205 -4.90 7.12 -3.72
N ALA A 206 -5.73 7.07 -2.66
CA ALA A 206 -5.33 6.45 -1.40
C ALA A 206 -5.15 4.93 -1.54
N ASP A 207 -6.08 4.24 -2.21
CA ASP A 207 -5.96 2.79 -2.44
C ASP A 207 -4.67 2.45 -3.20
N THR A 208 -4.41 3.15 -4.31
CA THR A 208 -3.25 2.86 -5.16
C THR A 208 -1.93 3.25 -4.52
N PHE A 209 -1.93 4.26 -3.63
CA PHE A 209 -0.77 4.60 -2.80
C PHE A 209 -0.33 3.42 -1.93
N TYR A 210 -1.29 2.76 -1.27
CA TYR A 210 -1.01 1.59 -0.43
C TYR A 210 -0.70 0.33 -1.25
N ILE A 211 -1.37 0.12 -2.38
CA ILE A 211 -1.04 -0.99 -3.32
C ILE A 211 0.44 -0.92 -3.73
N LEU A 212 0.91 0.28 -4.09
CA LEU A 212 2.30 0.52 -4.52
C LEU A 212 3.31 0.58 -3.37
N ASN A 213 2.89 0.34 -2.13
CA ASN A 213 3.70 0.41 -0.92
C ASN A 213 4.42 1.75 -0.72
N LEU A 214 3.79 2.85 -1.14
CA LEU A 214 4.43 4.16 -1.11
C LEU A 214 4.54 4.72 0.31
N ARG A 215 3.75 4.18 1.26
CA ARG A 215 3.75 4.61 2.66
C ARG A 215 5.03 4.32 3.43
N ASP A 216 5.99 3.56 2.92
CA ASP A 216 7.32 3.40 3.54
C ASP A 216 8.47 3.56 2.52
N ALA A 217 8.14 3.89 1.27
CA ALA A 217 9.12 4.09 0.22
C ALA A 217 9.71 5.51 0.21
N ARG A 218 10.98 5.62 -0.17
CA ARG A 218 11.57 6.88 -0.65
C ARG A 218 10.83 7.32 -1.91
N PHE A 219 10.42 8.59 -1.98
CA PHE A 219 9.72 9.14 -3.16
C PHE A 219 10.68 9.66 -4.24
N GLU A 220 11.73 10.39 -3.86
CA GLU A 220 12.71 10.90 -4.83
C GLU A 220 13.36 9.76 -5.62
N GLY A 221 13.37 9.88 -6.95
CA GLY A 221 13.89 8.85 -7.84
C GLY A 221 13.00 7.61 -7.98
N ASN A 222 11.89 7.53 -7.25
CA ASN A 222 11.00 6.37 -7.26
C ASN A 222 9.94 6.50 -8.36
N GLN A 223 10.09 5.70 -9.42
CA GLN A 223 9.14 5.69 -10.53
C GLN A 223 7.71 5.30 -10.12
N LYS A 224 7.53 4.47 -9.07
CA LYS A 224 6.19 4.14 -8.57
C LYS A 224 5.46 5.38 -8.07
N PHE A 225 6.18 6.31 -7.42
CA PHE A 225 5.60 7.55 -6.93
C PHE A 225 5.16 8.47 -8.08
N LEU A 226 6.00 8.65 -9.12
CA LEU A 226 5.60 9.45 -10.29
C LEU A 226 4.38 8.85 -11.00
N GLN A 227 4.34 7.53 -11.13
CA GLN A 227 3.19 6.85 -11.73
C GLN A 227 1.93 6.95 -10.87
N TRP A 228 2.07 6.94 -9.54
CA TRP A 228 0.96 7.23 -8.64
C TRP A 228 0.44 8.67 -8.80
N LEU A 229 1.32 9.65 -9.00
CA LEU A 229 0.90 11.03 -9.33
C LEU A 229 0.15 11.09 -10.66
N ARG A 230 0.63 10.40 -11.70
CA ARG A 230 -0.07 10.30 -13.00
C ARG A 230 -1.45 9.68 -12.85
N PHE A 231 -1.54 8.58 -12.11
CA PHE A 231 -2.83 7.97 -11.76
C PHE A 231 -3.75 8.96 -11.04
N THR A 232 -3.21 9.74 -10.11
CA THR A 232 -3.98 10.74 -9.35
C THR A 232 -4.51 11.85 -10.27
N GLU A 233 -3.72 12.28 -11.26
CA GLU A 233 -4.16 13.24 -12.28
C GLU A 233 -5.24 12.66 -13.19
N GLU A 234 -5.10 11.42 -13.66
CA GLU A 234 -6.14 10.75 -14.44
C GLU A 234 -7.41 10.52 -13.62
N TYR A 235 -7.27 10.18 -12.33
CA TYR A 235 -8.39 10.02 -11.41
C TYR A 235 -9.14 11.34 -11.24
N LYS A 236 -8.40 12.45 -11.02
CA LYS A 236 -8.95 13.80 -10.91
C LYS A 236 -9.72 14.22 -12.16
N ALA A 237 -9.19 13.90 -13.35
CA ALA A 237 -9.84 14.19 -14.63
C ALA A 237 -11.05 13.29 -14.94
N SER A 238 -11.16 12.14 -14.28
CA SER A 238 -12.28 11.21 -14.48
C SER A 238 -13.58 11.69 -13.81
N VAL A 239 -14.72 11.17 -14.25
CA VAL A 239 -16.04 11.42 -13.61
C VAL A 239 -16.02 11.06 -12.12
N ARG A 240 -15.22 10.07 -11.72
CA ARG A 240 -15.05 9.66 -10.32
C ARG A 240 -14.16 10.60 -9.51
N GLY A 241 -13.36 11.43 -10.18
CA GLY A 241 -12.50 12.44 -9.57
C GLY A 241 -13.29 13.42 -8.71
N GLY A 242 -14.48 13.82 -9.17
CA GLY A 242 -15.40 14.66 -8.41
C GLY A 242 -14.71 15.92 -7.88
N LYS A 243 -14.55 16.00 -6.54
CA LYS A 243 -13.91 17.14 -5.86
C LYS A 243 -12.41 16.97 -5.61
N HIS A 244 -11.75 15.95 -6.18
CA HIS A 244 -10.32 15.72 -6.00
C HIS A 244 -9.52 16.92 -6.54
N SER A 245 -8.45 17.30 -5.83
CA SER A 245 -7.63 18.45 -6.18
C SER A 245 -6.21 18.25 -5.70
N ASP A 246 -5.27 19.01 -6.27
CA ASP A 246 -3.85 18.94 -5.91
C ASP A 246 -3.63 19.29 -4.44
N LEU A 247 -4.49 20.15 -3.86
CA LEU A 247 -4.49 20.43 -2.41
C LEU A 247 -4.85 19.18 -1.59
N ARG A 248 -5.79 18.34 -2.06
CA ARG A 248 -6.07 17.06 -1.38
C ARG A 248 -4.89 16.11 -1.51
N THR A 249 -4.23 16.07 -2.66
CA THR A 249 -3.00 15.27 -2.86
C THR A 249 -1.90 15.73 -1.92
N TYR A 250 -1.66 17.04 -1.81
CA TYR A 250 -0.72 17.64 -0.86
C TYR A 250 -1.06 17.23 0.57
N ASN A 251 -2.29 17.49 1.04
CA ASN A 251 -2.70 17.18 2.41
C ASN A 251 -2.61 15.67 2.71
N PHE A 252 -2.93 14.82 1.72
CA PHE A 252 -2.75 13.39 1.83
C PHE A 252 -1.28 13.04 2.07
N LEU A 253 -0.36 13.52 1.23
CA LEU A 253 1.07 13.24 1.37
C LEU A 253 1.63 13.70 2.72
N MET A 254 1.27 14.92 3.16
CA MET A 254 1.71 15.43 4.47
C MET A 254 1.19 14.57 5.63
N ARG A 255 -0.04 14.05 5.53
CA ARG A 255 -0.63 13.20 6.58
C ARG A 255 -0.04 11.78 6.61
N GLU A 256 0.29 11.20 5.46
CA GLU A 256 0.88 9.85 5.41
C GLU A 256 2.33 9.82 5.93
N ARG A 257 2.97 10.99 6.05
CA ARG A 257 4.38 11.19 6.37
C ARG A 257 4.57 12.32 7.41
N PRO A 258 3.91 12.26 8.58
CA PRO A 258 3.89 13.38 9.52
C PRO A 258 5.24 13.63 10.21
N LEU A 259 6.13 12.64 10.20
CA LEU A 259 7.48 12.72 10.77
C LEU A 259 8.53 13.18 9.75
N GLU A 260 8.17 13.25 8.46
CA GLU A 260 9.08 13.68 7.42
C GLU A 260 9.21 15.20 7.47
N LEU A 261 10.44 15.71 7.38
CA LEU A 261 10.68 17.15 7.41
C LEU A 261 10.05 17.82 6.18
N ASP A 262 9.43 18.98 6.35
CA ASP A 262 8.90 19.79 5.25
C ASP A 262 9.95 20.04 4.13
N LEU A 263 11.22 20.06 4.50
CA LEU A 263 12.36 20.23 3.59
C LEU A 263 12.50 19.08 2.59
N TYR A 264 12.20 17.85 3.01
CA TYR A 264 12.13 16.69 2.12
C TYR A 264 11.05 16.89 1.07
N PHE A 265 9.89 17.41 1.46
CA PHE A 265 8.82 17.73 0.52
C PHE A 265 9.19 18.85 -0.44
N ALA A 266 10.05 19.79 -0.02
CA ALA A 266 10.52 20.87 -0.88
C ALA A 266 11.35 20.34 -2.06
N THR A 267 12.32 19.47 -1.79
CA THR A 267 13.16 18.83 -2.83
C THR A 267 12.35 17.84 -3.65
N LEU A 268 11.45 17.08 -3.01
CA LEU A 268 10.53 16.18 -3.71
C LEU A 268 9.65 16.92 -4.72
N PHE A 269 8.96 17.98 -4.30
CA PHE A 269 8.07 18.72 -5.20
C PHE A 269 8.87 19.50 -6.26
N GLN A 270 10.12 19.86 -5.97
CA GLN A 270 11.04 20.39 -6.98
C GLN A 270 11.37 19.37 -8.06
N TRP A 271 11.58 18.11 -7.69
CA TRP A 271 11.79 17.01 -8.63
C TRP A 271 10.51 16.70 -9.45
N VAL A 272 9.34 16.66 -8.81
CA VAL A 272 8.05 16.50 -9.52
C VAL A 272 7.83 17.64 -10.50
N ARG A 273 8.10 18.89 -10.11
CA ARG A 273 7.98 20.07 -11.00
C ARG A 273 8.90 19.99 -12.22
N GLN A 274 10.06 19.35 -12.11
CA GLN A 274 11.00 19.16 -13.22
C GLN A 274 10.59 18.01 -14.16
N THR A 275 9.62 17.19 -13.76
CA THR A 275 9.08 16.12 -14.59
C THR A 275 8.07 16.74 -15.58
N PRO A 276 8.32 16.72 -16.91
CA PRO A 276 7.56 17.55 -17.86
C PRO A 276 6.04 17.39 -17.80
N ASP A 277 5.55 16.14 -17.71
CA ASP A 277 4.12 15.82 -17.66
C ASP A 277 3.48 16.09 -16.29
N LEU A 278 4.28 16.21 -15.23
CA LEU A 278 3.83 16.49 -13.86
C LEU A 278 4.17 17.90 -13.39
N LYS A 279 4.73 18.75 -14.28
CA LYS A 279 5.20 20.09 -13.95
C LYS A 279 4.15 20.91 -13.20
N LYS A 280 2.91 20.91 -13.69
CA LYS A 280 1.82 21.70 -13.11
C LYS A 280 1.43 21.23 -11.71
N VAL A 281 1.34 19.91 -11.50
CA VAL A 281 1.12 19.33 -10.17
C VAL A 281 2.27 19.68 -9.23
N GLY A 282 3.52 19.55 -9.69
CA GLY A 282 4.69 19.92 -8.90
C GLY A 282 4.68 21.39 -8.47
N GLU A 283 4.32 22.31 -9.38
CA GLU A 283 4.14 23.74 -9.07
C GLU A 283 3.05 23.97 -8.01
N ASN A 284 1.92 23.30 -8.13
CA ASN A 284 0.82 23.45 -7.18
C ASN A 284 1.21 22.88 -5.78
N LEU A 285 1.82 21.70 -5.73
CA LEU A 285 2.31 21.09 -4.49
C LEU A 285 3.38 21.96 -3.80
N GLN A 286 4.31 22.54 -4.56
CA GLN A 286 5.28 23.53 -4.03
C GLN A 286 4.57 24.76 -3.48
N THR A 287 3.57 25.28 -4.20
CA THR A 287 2.83 26.47 -3.76
C THR A 287 2.14 26.24 -2.42
N TYR A 288 1.49 25.09 -2.22
CA TYR A 288 0.86 24.76 -0.93
C TYR A 288 1.88 24.64 0.22
N LEU A 289 3.04 24.04 -0.06
CA LEU A 289 4.13 23.99 0.91
C LEU A 289 4.62 25.39 1.29
N PHE A 290 4.80 26.28 0.30
CA PHE A 290 5.27 27.64 0.51
C PHE A 290 4.25 28.50 1.27
N GLN A 291 2.95 28.36 0.95
CA GLN A 291 1.87 28.99 1.71
C GLN A 291 1.92 28.58 3.19
N SER A 292 2.10 27.30 3.45
CA SER A 292 2.27 26.79 4.81
C SER A 292 3.49 27.42 5.51
N TRP A 293 4.64 27.49 4.84
CA TRP A 293 5.84 28.15 5.42
C TRP A 293 5.62 29.63 5.71
N VAL A 294 5.01 30.38 4.80
CA VAL A 294 4.68 31.80 5.01
C VAL A 294 3.73 31.97 6.19
N SER A 295 2.70 31.12 6.28
CA SER A 295 1.72 31.17 7.38
C SER A 295 2.35 30.93 8.76
N ARG A 296 3.43 30.13 8.82
CA ARG A 296 4.22 29.89 10.02
C ARG A 296 5.32 30.95 10.26
N GLY A 297 5.38 31.99 9.44
CA GLY A 297 6.39 33.05 9.55
C GLY A 297 7.81 32.63 9.13
N SER A 298 7.96 31.57 8.34
CA SER A 298 9.28 31.11 7.90
C SER A 298 9.85 32.05 6.85
N SER A 299 10.99 32.69 7.12
CA SER A 299 11.69 33.53 6.15
C SER A 299 12.49 32.70 5.13
N PRO A 300 12.85 33.26 3.96
CA PRO A 300 13.79 32.62 3.04
C PRO A 300 15.12 32.27 3.71
N LYS A 301 15.64 33.14 4.60
CA LYS A 301 16.87 32.88 5.37
C LYS A 301 16.73 31.65 6.28
N SER A 302 15.64 31.54 7.03
CA SER A 302 15.44 30.39 7.92
C SER A 302 15.25 29.07 7.16
N ILE A 303 14.50 29.09 6.05
CA ILE A 303 14.37 27.91 5.18
C ILE A 303 15.71 27.54 4.54
N GLY A 304 16.48 28.52 4.09
CA GLY A 304 17.82 28.30 3.55
C GLY A 304 18.78 27.67 4.56
N SER A 305 18.75 28.12 5.82
CA SER A 305 19.52 27.50 6.90
C SER A 305 19.10 26.06 7.18
N LEU A 306 17.80 25.76 7.11
CA LEU A 306 17.28 24.40 7.30
C LEU A 306 17.66 23.47 6.14
N LEU A 307 17.55 23.93 4.90
CA LEU A 307 17.94 23.18 3.71
C LEU A 307 19.46 22.89 3.63
N ALA A 308 20.29 23.57 4.41
CA ALA A 308 21.74 23.34 4.47
C ALA A 308 22.13 22.06 5.23
N ILE A 309 21.22 21.49 6.03
CA ILE A 309 21.47 20.34 6.91
C ILE A 309 21.33 19.02 6.10
N PRO A 310 22.20 18.00 6.33
CA PRO A 310 23.27 17.93 7.32
C PRO A 310 24.62 18.48 6.85
N ASP A 311 24.78 18.74 5.55
CA ASP A 311 26.09 19.01 4.94
C ASP A 311 26.74 20.32 5.42
N GLY A 312 25.96 21.23 6.01
CA GLY A 312 26.43 22.53 6.49
C GLY A 312 26.78 23.52 5.37
N ASN A 313 26.73 23.08 4.12
CA ASN A 313 26.97 23.92 2.95
C ASN A 313 25.89 25.00 2.87
N TYR A 314 26.34 26.25 2.77
CA TYR A 314 25.42 27.36 2.55
C TYR A 314 24.64 27.10 1.26
N VAL A 315 23.31 26.93 1.34
CA VAL A 315 22.48 26.49 0.19
C VAL A 315 22.68 27.36 -1.04
N LEU A 316 22.99 28.64 -0.85
CA LEU A 316 23.29 29.57 -1.94
C LEU A 316 24.62 29.28 -2.66
N MET A 317 25.52 28.45 -2.14
CA MET A 317 26.76 28.02 -2.79
C MET A 317 26.61 26.71 -3.57
N LEU A 318 25.48 26.02 -3.43
CA LEU A 318 25.25 24.77 -4.14
C LEU A 318 25.14 25.00 -5.66
N PRO A 319 25.38 23.97 -6.49
CA PRO A 319 25.15 24.02 -7.92
C PRO A 319 23.73 24.52 -8.26
N LYS A 320 23.58 25.27 -9.37
CA LYS A 320 22.27 25.82 -9.78
C LYS A 320 21.23 24.74 -10.06
N ASP A 321 21.68 23.53 -10.36
CA ASP A 321 20.81 22.38 -10.62
C ASP A 321 20.42 21.60 -9.35
N ASP A 322 21.09 21.82 -8.21
CA ASP A 322 20.79 21.20 -6.91
C ASP A 322 19.35 21.49 -6.49
N ALA A 323 18.64 20.43 -6.07
CA ALA A 323 17.23 20.51 -5.71
C ALA A 323 16.96 21.44 -4.51
N ARG A 324 17.89 21.50 -3.55
CA ARG A 324 17.80 22.38 -2.36
C ARG A 324 17.94 23.84 -2.76
N TYR A 325 18.93 24.13 -3.62
CA TYR A 325 19.11 25.48 -4.17
C TYR A 325 17.85 25.94 -4.92
N LYS A 326 17.35 25.12 -5.85
CA LYS A 326 16.14 25.45 -6.61
C LYS A 326 14.89 25.59 -5.75
N ALA A 327 14.76 24.77 -4.70
CA ALA A 327 13.66 24.90 -3.75
C ALA A 327 13.75 26.23 -2.97
N LEU A 328 14.94 26.63 -2.53
CA LEU A 328 15.16 27.92 -1.85
C LEU A 328 14.91 29.10 -2.80
N GLU A 329 15.43 29.05 -4.02
CA GLU A 329 15.21 30.06 -5.06
C GLU A 329 13.71 30.24 -5.33
N ALA A 330 12.99 29.15 -5.59
CA ALA A 330 11.56 29.17 -5.82
C ALA A 330 10.78 29.73 -4.62
N TYR A 331 11.15 29.34 -3.40
CA TYR A 331 10.52 29.87 -2.20
C TYR A 331 10.79 31.37 -2.00
N THR A 332 12.02 31.82 -2.24
CA THR A 332 12.41 33.22 -2.09
C THR A 332 11.64 34.12 -3.07
N ILE A 333 11.48 33.67 -4.32
CA ILE A 333 10.67 34.35 -5.33
C ILE A 333 9.18 34.38 -4.93
N TYR A 334 8.65 33.25 -4.43
CA TYR A 334 7.28 33.17 -3.93
C TYR A 334 7.05 34.13 -2.75
N TYR A 335 7.95 34.11 -1.77
CA TYR A 335 7.88 34.92 -0.56
C TYR A 335 7.85 36.42 -0.87
N ALA A 336 8.72 36.88 -1.77
CA ALA A 336 8.75 38.29 -2.19
C ALA A 336 7.44 38.71 -2.89
N ALA A 337 6.86 37.82 -3.70
CA ALA A 337 5.57 38.07 -4.35
C ALA A 337 4.43 38.21 -3.32
N GLU A 338 4.40 37.28 -2.35
CA GLU A 338 3.36 37.21 -1.33
C GLU A 338 3.40 38.40 -0.36
N ARG A 339 4.61 38.83 0.04
CA ARG A 339 4.78 39.94 1.00
C ARG A 339 4.68 41.32 0.37
N SER A 340 5.16 41.46 -0.86
CA SER A 340 5.54 42.78 -1.40
C SER A 340 5.16 42.96 -2.87
N GLY A 341 4.37 42.02 -3.40
CA GLY A 341 3.78 42.09 -4.71
C GLY A 341 4.73 41.81 -5.87
N GLN A 342 4.21 42.02 -7.08
CA GLN A 342 4.86 41.53 -8.30
C GLN A 342 6.16 42.25 -8.66
N THR A 343 6.32 43.51 -8.24
CA THR A 343 7.56 44.26 -8.44
C THR A 343 8.72 43.64 -7.66
N ALA A 344 8.49 43.27 -6.40
CA ALA A 344 9.49 42.59 -5.57
C ALA A 344 9.82 41.20 -6.15
N LYS A 345 8.80 40.44 -6.57
CA LYS A 345 8.99 39.16 -7.26
C LYS A 345 9.93 39.29 -8.47
N LYS A 346 9.69 40.28 -9.33
CA LYS A 346 10.52 40.52 -10.51
C LYS A 346 11.96 40.85 -10.12
N ALA A 347 12.16 41.81 -9.22
CA ALA A 347 13.49 42.19 -8.77
C ALA A 347 14.30 41.01 -8.19
N VAL A 348 13.67 40.19 -7.35
CA VAL A 348 14.29 38.99 -6.77
C VAL A 348 14.62 37.94 -7.84
N THR A 349 13.72 37.75 -8.81
CA THR A 349 13.94 36.83 -9.94
C THR A 349 15.14 37.27 -10.79
N ASP A 350 15.23 38.57 -11.09
CA ASP A 350 16.33 39.14 -11.88
C ASP A 350 17.68 38.98 -11.14
N LEU A 351 17.71 39.17 -9.82
CA LEU A 351 18.92 38.96 -9.00
C LEU A 351 19.39 37.50 -9.04
N PHE A 352 18.49 36.53 -8.95
CA PHE A 352 18.86 35.11 -9.11
C PHE A 352 19.38 34.80 -10.51
N ALA A 353 18.76 35.37 -11.56
CA ALA A 353 19.22 35.21 -12.93
C ALA A 353 20.65 35.75 -13.14
N MET A 354 21.00 36.85 -12.45
CA MET A 354 22.34 37.44 -12.43
C MET A 354 23.33 36.72 -11.49
N ASP A 355 22.94 35.59 -10.89
CA ASP A 355 23.72 34.86 -9.86
C ASP A 355 24.02 35.66 -8.59
N LYS A 356 23.27 36.74 -8.35
CA LYS A 356 23.37 37.61 -7.16
C LYS A 356 22.53 37.04 -6.01
N ARG A 357 22.84 35.81 -5.61
CA ARG A 357 22.02 34.97 -4.72
C ARG A 357 21.80 35.58 -3.32
N VAL A 358 22.84 36.18 -2.74
CA VAL A 358 22.76 36.82 -1.41
C VAL A 358 21.92 38.10 -1.48
N GLU A 359 22.10 38.89 -2.55
CA GLU A 359 21.30 40.11 -2.80
C GLU A 359 19.83 39.76 -3.00
N ALA A 360 19.53 38.68 -3.73
CA ALA A 360 18.17 38.19 -3.95
C ALA A 360 17.46 37.83 -2.63
N LEU A 361 18.15 37.10 -1.74
CA LEU A 361 17.63 36.73 -0.42
C LEU A 361 17.38 37.97 0.44
N ALA A 362 18.31 38.92 0.44
CA ALA A 362 18.17 40.17 1.19
C ALA A 362 17.02 41.04 0.65
N ALA A 363 16.87 41.14 -0.67
CA ALA A 363 15.79 41.90 -1.31
C ALA A 363 14.40 41.32 -0.97
N ALA A 364 14.26 39.99 -0.97
CA ALA A 364 13.02 39.31 -0.61
C ALA A 364 12.59 39.52 0.85
N MET A 365 13.55 39.83 1.74
CA MET A 365 13.29 40.03 3.18
C MET A 365 13.14 41.49 3.60
N LYS A 366 13.59 42.45 2.78
CA LYS A 366 13.49 43.89 3.05
C LYS A 366 12.09 44.46 2.82
N SER A 367 11.20 43.65 2.25
CA SER A 367 10.03 44.10 1.54
C SER A 367 8.73 43.68 2.22
#